data_AF-G3B4U3-F1
#
_entry.id   AF-G3B4U3-F1
#
_cell.length_a   1.000
_cell.length_b   1.000
_cell.length_c   1.000
_cell.angle_alpha   90.00
_cell.angle_beta   90.00
_cell.angle_gamma   90.00
#
_symmetry.space_group_name_H-M   'P 1'
#
loop_
_entity.id
_entity.type
_entity.pdbx_description
1 polymer ?
#
loop_
_entity_poly.entity_id
_entity_poly.type
_entity_poly.pdbx_seq_one_letter_code
_entity_poly.pdbx_strand_id
1 'polypeptide(L)'
;MNRKHLLDDKSNSSSRSVSRARTPRPDGEENGQLDFAFSNLEELLSSKLENLEGWREQNYDFKQDTVNEWNRARITSSGSIKELIHSLQVSRNEVSSDSRELILAQLYKLIVVKSLLVYNESRIGTDDYVGEESVSDLIFILMRRDARSPQEFLLLYRCTIALIVSDIDEFSSLADGEFMLFMKSLITEPATAIITNENKSHVISGYVGLLMILHNGSSGYGIDSTISWLYEITEGYCLSALTSIRDFKEGNREYSTFFDDLSKQRIVNELTTKQNSEALIGIAGLHGVGCLLTLVPRNDFLNEIIEDLIPKLLELFDNELNVDISKASGRVIALCYEVYHYRNDEDEDNDADFNDNSPYYEQEEITSVLTRLVNLNDKKVSKKDKKDIHSIFRDILNTVENYGNYDTRIEILKRSPRGLEILSEIMDLNFIKLSKTRSIQINSWFLYIRLIHLKWCFSFGVHNQLISNPSARDVLKEPPTDFEVKYGYEGDEDEENNSSYYNDTKYEMDDKKRTKKLNKLRVNKLTEEMEDLGLNK
;
A
#
# COMPACT_ATOMS: atom_id res chain seq x y z
N MET A 1 -61.29 -6.51 35.34
CA MET A 1 -60.97 -5.06 35.37
C MET A 1 -59.50 -4.93 35.02
N ASN A 2 -59.16 -4.62 33.75
CA ASN A 2 -58.71 -3.30 33.24
C ASN A 2 -57.47 -2.74 33.96
N ARG A 3 -56.47 -2.10 33.35
CA ARG A 3 -55.89 -1.96 32.00
C ARG A 3 -54.73 -0.96 32.22
N LYS A 4 -53.53 -1.22 31.68
CA LYS A 4 -52.60 -0.25 31.03
C LYS A 4 -52.12 1.05 31.74
N HIS A 5 -50.79 1.21 31.66
CA HIS A 5 -49.99 2.36 31.17
C HIS A 5 -49.42 3.46 32.10
N LEU A 6 -48.10 3.67 31.87
CA LEU A 6 -47.34 4.93 31.73
C LEU A 6 -47.15 5.83 32.98
N LEU A 7 -45.88 6.07 33.36
CA LEU A 7 -45.17 7.34 33.13
C LEU A 7 -43.75 7.32 33.75
N ASP A 8 -42.78 7.63 32.89
CA ASP A 8 -41.58 8.47 33.07
C ASP A 8 -40.39 7.99 33.91
N ASP A 9 -39.45 7.36 33.19
CA ASP A 9 -38.01 7.42 33.44
C ASP A 9 -37.52 8.87 33.36
N LYS A 10 -37.05 9.41 34.49
CA LYS A 10 -36.39 10.72 34.55
C LYS A 10 -34.98 10.63 33.96
N SER A 11 -34.80 11.41 32.90
CA SER A 11 -33.56 11.86 32.33
C SER A 11 -32.63 12.49 33.37
N ASN A 12 -31.40 11.97 33.47
CA ASN A 12 -30.24 12.73 33.94
C ASN A 12 -29.30 12.95 32.76
N SER A 13 -29.67 13.91 31.92
CA SER A 13 -28.81 14.49 30.90
C SER A 13 -27.76 15.39 31.57
N SER A 14 -26.58 14.84 31.84
CA SER A 14 -25.37 15.62 32.11
C SER A 14 -24.69 15.95 30.77
N SER A 15 -24.97 17.14 30.25
CA SER A 15 -24.25 17.78 29.15
C SER A 15 -22.80 18.07 29.58
N ARG A 16 -21.88 17.19 29.20
CA ARG A 16 -20.45 17.53 29.14
C ARG A 16 -19.97 17.36 27.71
N SER A 17 -19.85 18.50 27.04
CA SER A 17 -19.15 18.71 25.80
C SER A 17 -17.70 18.26 25.94
N VAL A 18 -17.38 17.08 25.38
CA VAL A 18 -16.00 16.64 25.21
C VAL A 18 -15.43 17.40 24.01
N SER A 19 -14.81 18.54 24.29
CA SER A 19 -13.86 19.19 23.40
C SER A 19 -12.74 18.18 23.08
N ARG A 20 -12.73 17.66 21.84
CA ARG A 20 -11.59 16.93 21.28
C ARG A 20 -10.42 17.90 21.08
N ALA A 21 -9.72 18.22 22.16
CA ALA A 21 -8.31 18.56 22.05
C ALA A 21 -7.57 17.25 21.80
N ARG A 22 -7.25 16.97 20.53
CA ARG A 22 -6.32 15.88 20.19
C ARG A 22 -4.97 16.28 20.80
N THR A 23 -4.53 15.56 21.82
CA THR A 23 -3.11 15.53 22.19
C THR A 23 -2.31 15.12 20.96
N PRO A 24 -1.16 15.77 20.69
CA PRO A 24 -0.24 15.32 19.64
C PRO A 24 0.08 13.85 19.90
N ARG A 25 -0.18 13.00 18.91
CA ARG A 25 0.26 11.60 18.95
C ARG A 25 1.74 11.55 18.58
N PRO A 26 2.48 10.53 19.05
CA PRO A 26 3.89 10.37 18.71
C PRO A 26 4.06 10.31 17.19
N ASP A 27 5.11 10.97 16.68
CA ASP A 27 5.49 10.92 15.27
C ASP A 27 5.66 9.46 14.83
N GLY A 28 4.78 9.00 13.94
CA GLY A 28 4.73 7.61 13.46
C GLY A 28 3.31 7.08 13.23
N GLU A 29 2.33 7.51 14.04
CA GLU A 29 0.91 7.12 13.88
C GLU A 29 0.09 8.09 12.99
N GLU A 30 0.70 9.16 12.47
CA GLU A 30 -0.02 10.20 11.71
C GLU A 30 -0.41 9.78 10.28
N ASN A 31 0.19 8.71 9.76
CA ASN A 31 -0.16 8.15 8.47
C ASN A 31 -1.15 7.00 8.73
N GLY A 32 -2.40 7.14 8.30
CA GLY A 32 -3.42 6.10 8.47
C GLY A 32 -2.84 4.69 8.26
N GLN A 33 -3.18 3.77 9.16
CA GLN A 33 -2.72 2.39 9.12
C GLN A 33 -3.09 1.83 7.74
N LEU A 34 -2.11 1.70 6.84
CA LEU A 34 -2.37 1.08 5.55
C LEU A 34 -2.65 -0.39 5.81
N ASP A 35 -3.74 -0.86 5.24
CA ASP A 35 -4.33 -2.18 5.39
C ASP A 35 -3.45 -3.36 4.90
N PHE A 36 -2.23 -3.09 4.46
CA PHE A 36 -1.34 -4.11 3.92
C PHE A 36 -0.40 -4.63 5.02
N ALA A 37 -0.19 -5.94 5.06
CA ALA A 37 0.54 -6.67 6.10
C ALA A 37 2.06 -6.42 6.10
N PHE A 38 2.50 -5.15 6.06
CA PHE A 38 3.89 -4.79 6.36
C PHE A 38 4.19 -4.86 7.86
N SER A 39 3.15 -4.92 8.71
CA SER A 39 3.26 -4.88 10.17
C SER A 39 4.23 -5.93 10.71
N ASN A 40 4.19 -7.17 10.20
CA ASN A 40 5.09 -8.24 10.64
C ASN A 40 6.56 -7.95 10.31
N LEU A 41 6.82 -7.34 9.15
CA LEU A 41 8.16 -7.02 8.68
C LEU A 41 8.70 -5.76 9.38
N GLU A 42 7.85 -4.76 9.62
CA GLU A 42 8.19 -3.57 10.41
C GLU A 42 8.42 -3.91 11.89
N GLU A 43 7.62 -4.81 12.46
CA GLU A 43 7.84 -5.36 13.80
C GLU A 43 9.13 -6.17 13.86
N LEU A 44 9.41 -7.01 12.86
CA LEU A 44 10.68 -7.73 12.76
C LEU A 44 11.87 -6.76 12.71
N LEU A 45 11.82 -5.73 11.86
CA LEU A 45 12.87 -4.71 11.76
C LEU A 45 13.03 -3.94 13.07
N SER A 46 11.93 -3.48 13.65
CA SER A 46 11.93 -2.74 14.91
C SER A 46 12.51 -3.60 16.02
N SER A 47 12.06 -4.86 16.14
CA SER A 47 12.60 -5.82 17.11
C SER A 47 14.10 -6.06 16.91
N LYS A 48 14.57 -6.23 15.66
CA LYS A 48 16.00 -6.45 15.38
C LYS A 48 16.83 -5.20 15.65
N LEU A 49 16.32 -4.01 15.35
CA LEU A 49 16.98 -2.74 15.66
C LEU A 49 16.99 -2.42 17.15
N GLU A 50 15.90 -2.69 17.88
CA GLU A 50 15.82 -2.61 19.34
C GLU A 50 16.77 -3.62 19.99
N ASN A 51 16.86 -4.84 19.47
CA ASN A 51 17.84 -5.82 19.92
C ASN A 51 19.27 -5.30 19.67
N LEU A 52 19.54 -4.66 18.55
CA LEU A 52 20.83 -4.03 18.26
C LEU A 52 21.18 -2.92 19.27
N GLU A 53 20.19 -2.12 19.68
CA GLU A 53 20.34 -1.05 20.68
C GLU A 53 20.34 -1.58 22.15
N GLY A 54 19.70 -2.72 22.40
CA GLY A 54 19.39 -3.29 23.72
C GLY A 54 20.20 -4.53 24.11
N TRP A 55 21.07 -5.06 23.25
CA TRP A 55 21.98 -6.18 23.57
C TRP A 55 23.01 -5.75 24.65
N ARG A 56 22.59 -5.71 25.92
CA ARG A 56 23.46 -5.77 27.09
C ARG A 56 23.14 -7.05 27.86
N GLU A 57 24.15 -7.92 27.89
CA GLU A 57 24.31 -9.06 28.81
C GLU A 57 23.27 -10.18 28.69
N GLN A 58 23.72 -11.33 28.18
CA GLN A 58 23.65 -12.64 28.84
C GLN A 58 24.09 -13.73 27.84
N ASN A 59 25.33 -14.21 27.94
CA ASN A 59 25.71 -15.60 27.63
C ASN A 59 27.13 -15.91 28.14
N TYR A 60 27.40 -17.19 28.39
CA TYR A 60 28.52 -17.71 29.20
C TYR A 60 29.62 -18.40 28.36
N ASP A 61 29.90 -17.97 27.12
CA ASP A 61 30.91 -18.61 26.27
C ASP A 61 31.91 -17.62 25.64
N PHE A 62 33.13 -17.61 26.19
CA PHE A 62 34.17 -16.62 25.92
C PHE A 62 34.60 -16.53 24.44
N LYS A 63 34.54 -17.65 23.69
CA LYS A 63 34.86 -17.64 22.24
C LYS A 63 33.74 -17.04 21.41
N GLN A 64 32.50 -17.37 21.74
CA GLN A 64 31.33 -16.77 21.11
C GLN A 64 31.27 -15.28 21.45
N ASP A 65 31.65 -14.88 22.66
CA ASP A 65 31.69 -13.49 23.10
C ASP A 65 32.69 -12.66 22.31
N THR A 66 33.90 -13.17 22.04
CA THR A 66 34.85 -12.44 21.18
C THR A 66 34.33 -12.26 19.76
N VAL A 67 33.76 -13.30 19.13
CA VAL A 67 33.17 -13.16 17.78
C VAL A 67 31.96 -12.22 17.78
N ASN A 68 31.13 -12.28 18.83
CA ASN A 68 29.98 -11.41 19.01
C ASN A 68 30.38 -9.96 19.31
N GLU A 69 31.47 -9.72 20.04
CA GLU A 69 32.05 -8.39 20.28
C GLU A 69 32.64 -7.80 19.00
N TRP A 70 33.29 -8.62 18.17
CA TRP A 70 33.78 -8.19 16.86
C TRP A 70 32.63 -7.89 15.88
N ASN A 71 31.59 -8.73 15.86
CA ASN A 71 30.38 -8.46 15.09
C ASN A 71 29.63 -7.24 15.63
N ARG A 72 29.58 -7.05 16.95
CA ARG A 72 29.03 -5.86 17.59
C ARG A 72 29.81 -4.63 17.21
N ALA A 73 31.14 -4.66 17.24
CA ALA A 73 31.96 -3.54 16.80
C ALA A 73 31.59 -3.19 15.36
N ARG A 74 31.60 -4.14 14.42
CA ARG A 74 31.19 -3.91 13.01
C ARG A 74 29.76 -3.35 12.85
N ILE A 75 28.82 -3.77 13.69
CA ILE A 75 27.40 -3.41 13.58
C ILE A 75 27.07 -2.08 14.30
N THR A 76 27.72 -1.79 15.42
CA THR A 76 27.43 -0.61 16.27
C THR A 76 28.36 0.58 16.00
N SER A 77 29.57 0.36 15.47
CA SER A 77 30.48 1.44 15.10
C SER A 77 30.20 1.94 13.69
N SER A 78 29.07 2.62 13.48
CA SER A 78 28.84 3.48 12.30
C SER A 78 29.30 2.89 10.96
N GLY A 79 29.16 1.57 10.75
CA GLY A 79 29.71 0.91 9.58
C GLY A 79 29.08 1.49 8.33
N SER A 80 29.90 1.84 7.35
CA SER A 80 29.38 2.38 6.10
C SER A 80 28.61 1.32 5.31
N ILE A 81 27.77 1.73 4.36
CA ILE A 81 27.03 0.82 3.49
C ILE A 81 27.98 -0.19 2.83
N LYS A 82 29.14 0.28 2.37
CA LYS A 82 30.21 -0.55 1.79
C LYS A 82 30.75 -1.60 2.75
N GLU A 83 31.08 -1.21 3.98
CA GLU A 83 31.64 -2.13 4.98
C GLU A 83 30.64 -3.22 5.38
N LEU A 84 29.36 -2.86 5.48
CA LEU A 84 28.30 -3.82 5.78
C LEU A 84 28.09 -4.79 4.62
N ILE A 85 28.09 -4.32 3.36
CA ILE A 85 28.00 -5.19 2.17
C ILE A 85 29.21 -6.11 2.09
N HIS A 86 30.43 -5.60 2.30
CA HIS A 86 31.63 -6.42 2.34
C HIS A 86 31.59 -7.47 3.45
N SER A 87 31.06 -7.12 4.63
CA SER A 87 30.86 -8.07 5.73
C SER A 87 29.91 -9.22 5.36
N LEU A 88 28.96 -9.00 4.45
CA LEU A 88 28.07 -10.05 3.95
C LEU A 88 28.74 -10.98 2.94
N GLN A 89 29.86 -10.59 2.33
CA GLN A 89 30.67 -11.42 1.43
C GLN A 89 31.57 -12.42 2.18
N VAL A 90 31.83 -12.17 3.47
CA VAL A 90 32.69 -13.01 4.31
C VAL A 90 32.14 -14.44 4.38
N SER A 91 33.07 -15.41 4.44
CA SER A 91 32.77 -16.84 4.43
C SER A 91 31.70 -17.24 5.45
N ARG A 92 30.84 -18.18 5.03
CA ARG A 92 29.69 -18.69 5.79
C ARG A 92 30.06 -19.22 7.18
N ASN A 93 31.31 -19.64 7.40
CA ASN A 93 31.74 -20.21 8.68
C ASN A 93 32.11 -19.16 9.74
N GLU A 94 32.22 -17.89 9.36
CA GLU A 94 32.74 -16.83 10.22
C GLU A 94 31.63 -15.94 10.81
N VAL A 95 30.47 -15.86 10.16
CA VAL A 95 29.34 -15.04 10.61
C VAL A 95 28.09 -15.90 10.80
N SER A 96 27.47 -15.78 11.99
CA SER A 96 26.24 -16.49 12.32
C SER A 96 25.04 -15.95 11.52
N SER A 97 23.95 -16.73 11.40
CA SER A 97 22.71 -16.28 10.73
C SER A 97 22.13 -15.04 11.42
N ASP A 98 22.07 -15.04 12.75
CA ASP A 98 21.55 -13.90 13.53
C ASP A 98 22.39 -12.63 13.34
N SER A 99 23.72 -12.78 13.27
CA SER A 99 24.61 -11.64 12.99
C SER A 99 24.40 -11.09 11.59
N ARG A 100 24.15 -11.94 10.58
CA ARG A 100 23.85 -11.51 9.20
C ARG A 100 22.51 -10.78 9.12
N GLU A 101 21.48 -11.28 9.81
CA GLU A 101 20.20 -10.59 9.93
C GLU A 101 20.34 -9.20 10.57
N LEU A 102 21.16 -9.05 11.61
CA LEU A 102 21.44 -7.74 12.22
C LEU A 102 22.22 -6.80 11.29
N ILE A 103 23.22 -7.31 10.56
CA ILE A 103 23.95 -6.54 9.55
C ILE A 103 22.98 -6.03 8.48
N LEU A 104 22.07 -6.88 8.00
CA LEU A 104 21.08 -6.51 7.00
C LEU A 104 20.05 -5.51 7.53
N ALA A 105 19.58 -5.66 8.78
CA ALA A 105 18.67 -4.69 9.39
C ALA A 105 19.34 -3.30 9.54
N GLN A 106 20.61 -3.27 9.94
CA GLN A 106 21.39 -2.03 10.03
C GLN A 106 21.67 -1.43 8.65
N LEU A 107 22.01 -2.25 7.67
CA LEU A 107 22.18 -1.83 6.28
C LEU A 107 20.91 -1.18 5.75
N TYR A 108 19.74 -1.83 5.93
CA TYR A 108 18.45 -1.27 5.55
C TYR A 108 18.20 0.09 6.20
N LYS A 109 18.43 0.21 7.53
CA LYS A 109 18.30 1.48 8.25
C LYS A 109 19.17 2.59 7.63
N LEU A 110 20.41 2.29 7.26
CA LEU A 110 21.31 3.29 6.65
C LEU A 110 20.82 3.72 5.27
N ILE A 111 20.33 2.79 4.45
CA ILE A 111 19.79 3.05 3.11
C ILE A 111 18.58 4.00 3.19
N VAL A 112 17.63 3.71 4.08
CA VAL A 112 16.33 4.41 4.05
C VAL A 112 16.31 5.70 4.86
N VAL A 113 17.18 5.87 5.86
CA VAL A 113 17.15 7.05 6.76
C VAL A 113 17.84 8.27 6.15
N LYS A 114 18.87 8.09 5.33
CA LYS A 114 19.66 9.17 4.76
C LYS A 114 19.68 9.06 3.23
N SER A 115 19.69 10.20 2.56
CA SER A 115 20.01 10.24 1.13
C SER A 115 21.40 9.67 0.89
N LEU A 116 21.51 8.77 -0.08
CA LEU A 116 22.79 8.22 -0.49
C LEU A 116 23.65 9.32 -1.12
N LEU A 117 24.95 9.25 -0.86
CA LEU A 117 25.93 10.08 -1.56
C LEU A 117 26.46 9.29 -2.76
N VAL A 118 25.81 9.46 -3.91
CA VAL A 118 26.11 8.73 -5.14
C VAL A 118 26.92 9.60 -6.11
N TYR A 119 26.46 10.83 -6.37
CA TYR A 119 27.15 11.74 -7.30
C TYR A 119 28.00 12.78 -6.58
N ASN A 120 29.24 12.44 -6.25
CA ASN A 120 30.20 13.46 -5.81
C ASN A 120 31.65 13.03 -6.10
N GLU A 121 32.20 13.51 -7.23
CA GLU A 121 33.60 13.28 -7.62
C GLU A 121 34.61 13.64 -6.52
N SER A 122 34.29 14.65 -5.69
CA SER A 122 35.16 15.08 -4.58
C SER A 122 35.13 14.17 -3.35
N ARG A 123 34.20 13.21 -3.30
CA ARG A 123 34.03 12.25 -2.20
C ARG A 123 34.13 10.79 -2.66
N ILE A 124 34.52 10.54 -3.92
CA ILE A 124 34.89 9.21 -4.40
C ILE A 124 35.99 8.67 -3.47
N GLY A 125 35.74 7.49 -2.89
CA GLY A 125 36.66 6.84 -1.94
C GLY A 125 36.43 7.18 -0.46
N THR A 126 35.43 8.01 -0.14
CA THR A 126 34.94 8.13 1.25
C THR A 126 34.08 6.94 1.62
N ASP A 127 34.02 6.62 2.91
CA ASP A 127 33.22 5.51 3.43
C ASP A 127 31.71 5.71 3.13
N ASP A 128 31.24 6.96 3.12
CA ASP A 128 29.84 7.30 2.85
C ASP A 128 29.44 7.25 1.36
N TYR A 129 30.40 7.15 0.43
CA TYR A 129 30.12 7.05 -1.00
C TYR A 129 29.60 5.66 -1.35
N VAL A 130 28.49 5.57 -2.08
CA VAL A 130 27.95 4.30 -2.60
C VAL A 130 27.99 4.34 -4.13
N GLY A 131 28.73 3.43 -4.74
CA GLY A 131 28.81 3.30 -6.20
C GLY A 131 28.19 2.00 -6.71
N GLU A 132 28.08 1.88 -8.04
CA GLU A 132 27.51 0.71 -8.73
C GLU A 132 28.13 -0.62 -8.30
N GLU A 133 29.44 -0.65 -7.98
CA GLU A 133 30.14 -1.86 -7.51
C GLU A 133 29.51 -2.41 -6.22
N SER A 134 29.19 -1.55 -5.25
CA SER A 134 28.58 -1.97 -3.98
C SER A 134 27.17 -2.51 -4.18
N VAL A 135 26.41 -1.92 -5.11
CA VAL A 135 25.06 -2.38 -5.46
C VAL A 135 25.14 -3.73 -6.19
N SER A 136 26.08 -3.86 -7.14
CA SER A 136 26.35 -5.10 -7.87
C SER A 136 26.75 -6.23 -6.95
N ASP A 137 27.61 -5.95 -5.95
CA ASP A 137 27.98 -6.91 -4.92
C ASP A 137 26.78 -7.43 -4.14
N LEU A 138 25.86 -6.53 -3.77
CA LEU A 138 24.65 -6.91 -3.04
C LEU A 138 23.67 -7.72 -3.91
N ILE A 139 23.50 -7.35 -5.18
CA ILE A 139 22.74 -8.13 -6.17
C ILE A 139 23.34 -9.54 -6.30
N PHE A 140 24.66 -9.64 -6.42
CA PHE A 140 25.34 -10.91 -6.56
C PHE A 140 25.19 -11.80 -5.31
N ILE A 141 25.26 -11.24 -4.11
CA ILE A 141 25.00 -11.98 -2.86
C ILE A 141 23.57 -12.54 -2.86
N LEU A 142 22.59 -11.76 -3.29
CA LEU A 142 21.19 -12.19 -3.40
C LEU A 142 21.03 -13.31 -4.44
N MET A 143 21.61 -13.16 -5.63
CA MET A 143 21.50 -14.12 -6.73
C MET A 143 22.16 -15.47 -6.43
N ARG A 144 23.15 -15.52 -5.54
CA ARG A 144 23.76 -16.78 -5.07
C ARG A 144 22.79 -17.70 -4.32
N ARG A 145 21.64 -17.19 -3.86
CA ARG A 145 20.62 -17.94 -3.08
C ARG A 145 21.20 -18.58 -1.80
N ASP A 146 22.07 -17.84 -1.12
CA ASP A 146 22.88 -18.33 0.01
C ASP A 146 22.31 -18.03 1.42
N ALA A 147 21.13 -17.43 1.50
CA ALA A 147 20.50 -17.10 2.77
C ALA A 147 20.18 -18.36 3.60
N ARG A 148 20.34 -18.30 4.93
CA ARG A 148 20.14 -19.43 5.85
C ARG A 148 18.75 -19.49 6.47
N SER A 149 18.08 -18.36 6.53
CA SER A 149 16.75 -18.22 7.10
C SER A 149 15.83 -17.46 6.15
N PRO A 150 14.50 -17.64 6.27
CA PRO A 150 13.54 -16.80 5.59
C PRO A 150 13.71 -15.31 5.91
N GLN A 151 14.07 -14.96 7.14
CA GLN A 151 14.29 -13.56 7.53
C GLN A 151 15.54 -12.97 6.87
N GLU A 152 16.65 -13.72 6.82
CA GLU A 152 17.88 -13.27 6.16
C GLU A 152 17.62 -13.00 4.69
N PHE A 153 16.95 -13.92 3.99
CA PHE A 153 16.57 -13.74 2.59
C PHE A 153 15.71 -12.48 2.40
N LEU A 154 14.67 -12.32 3.23
CA LEU A 154 13.75 -11.19 3.13
C LEU A 154 14.45 -9.85 3.34
N LEU A 155 15.32 -9.74 4.35
CA LEU A 155 16.08 -8.54 4.63
C LEU A 155 17.10 -8.24 3.52
N LEU A 156 17.79 -9.26 3.01
CA LEU A 156 18.71 -9.14 1.88
C LEU A 156 17.98 -8.63 0.64
N TYR A 157 16.88 -9.28 0.27
CA TYR A 157 16.04 -8.87 -0.85
C TYR A 157 15.59 -7.41 -0.71
N ARG A 158 15.08 -7.04 0.48
CA ARG A 158 14.63 -5.67 0.74
C ARG A 158 15.77 -4.65 0.68
N CYS A 159 16.95 -4.97 1.22
CA CYS A 159 18.13 -4.11 1.11
C CYS A 159 18.53 -3.89 -0.34
N THR A 160 18.56 -4.96 -1.15
CA THR A 160 18.90 -4.87 -2.58
C THR A 160 17.94 -3.94 -3.32
N ILE A 161 16.63 -4.15 -3.18
CA ILE A 161 15.64 -3.32 -3.87
C ILE A 161 15.69 -1.88 -3.37
N ALA A 162 15.72 -1.66 -2.05
CA ALA A 162 15.78 -0.30 -1.48
C ALA A 162 17.04 0.44 -1.92
N LEU A 163 18.18 -0.24 -2.04
CA LEU A 163 19.43 0.37 -2.48
C LEU A 163 19.36 0.83 -3.93
N ILE A 164 18.89 -0.02 -4.84
CA ILE A 164 18.71 0.32 -6.27
C ILE A 164 17.74 1.50 -6.41
N VAL A 165 16.60 1.44 -5.71
CA VAL A 165 15.54 2.46 -5.79
C VAL A 165 15.93 3.79 -5.11
N SER A 166 16.92 3.77 -4.21
CA SER A 166 17.37 5.00 -3.53
C SER A 166 18.05 5.99 -4.46
N ASP A 167 18.58 5.52 -5.60
CA ASP A 167 19.12 6.38 -6.66
C ASP A 167 18.99 5.66 -8.01
N ILE A 168 17.82 5.80 -8.64
CA ILE A 168 17.49 5.09 -9.87
C ILE A 168 18.30 5.61 -11.06
N ASP A 169 18.66 6.90 -11.04
CA ASP A 169 19.35 7.54 -12.15
C ASP A 169 20.75 6.94 -12.32
N GLU A 170 21.43 6.62 -11.22
CA GLU A 170 22.71 5.90 -11.24
C GLU A 170 22.53 4.39 -11.38
N PHE A 171 21.64 3.76 -10.61
CA PHE A 171 21.63 2.29 -10.45
C PHE A 171 20.66 1.54 -11.37
N SER A 172 19.90 2.23 -12.24
CA SER A 172 18.93 1.60 -13.15
C SER A 172 19.57 0.57 -14.08
N SER A 173 20.81 0.78 -14.50
CA SER A 173 21.59 -0.12 -15.36
C SER A 173 21.76 -1.53 -14.75
N LEU A 174 21.75 -1.61 -13.41
CA LEU A 174 21.95 -2.84 -12.65
C LEU A 174 20.68 -3.67 -12.53
N ALA A 175 19.50 -3.08 -12.79
CA ALA A 175 18.23 -3.79 -12.87
C ALA A 175 18.05 -4.43 -14.26
N ASP A 176 19.04 -5.20 -14.68
CA ASP A 176 19.11 -5.78 -16.02
C ASP A 176 18.15 -6.97 -16.21
N GLY A 177 18.15 -7.50 -17.43
CA GLY A 177 17.29 -8.64 -17.79
C GLY A 177 17.56 -9.90 -16.96
N GLU A 178 18.81 -10.14 -16.55
CA GLU A 178 19.16 -11.33 -15.74
C GLU A 178 18.60 -11.19 -14.32
N PHE A 179 18.77 -10.01 -13.71
CA PHE A 179 18.23 -9.73 -12.38
C PHE A 179 16.70 -9.76 -12.37
N MET A 180 16.06 -9.21 -13.41
CA MET A 180 14.61 -9.25 -13.56
C MET A 180 14.08 -10.68 -13.71
N LEU A 181 14.74 -11.51 -14.52
CA LEU A 181 14.39 -12.94 -14.67
C LEU A 181 14.59 -13.71 -13.37
N PHE A 182 15.66 -13.41 -12.63
CA PHE A 182 15.89 -13.98 -11.30
C PHE A 182 14.71 -13.64 -10.36
N MET A 183 14.26 -12.39 -10.29
CA MET A 183 13.10 -12.04 -9.44
C MET A 183 11.81 -12.73 -9.90
N LYS A 184 11.56 -12.81 -11.21
CA LYS A 184 10.41 -13.58 -11.74
C LYS A 184 10.48 -15.04 -11.32
N SER A 185 11.67 -15.66 -11.32
CA SER A 185 11.87 -17.04 -10.86
C SER A 185 11.54 -17.22 -9.37
N LEU A 186 11.86 -16.26 -8.52
CA LEU A 186 11.52 -16.30 -7.09
C LEU A 186 9.99 -16.29 -6.86
N ILE A 187 9.23 -15.66 -7.75
CA ILE A 187 7.77 -15.59 -7.69
C ILE A 187 7.16 -16.90 -8.20
N THR A 188 7.62 -17.43 -9.33
CA THR A 188 7.03 -18.59 -10.01
C THR A 188 7.45 -19.94 -9.44
N GLU A 189 8.70 -20.11 -9.01
CA GLU A 189 9.20 -21.37 -8.47
C GLU A 189 8.46 -21.76 -7.18
N PRO A 190 8.24 -23.06 -6.90
CA PRO A 190 7.55 -23.48 -5.68
C PRO A 190 8.27 -23.00 -4.41
N ALA A 191 7.51 -22.81 -3.33
CA ALA A 191 8.09 -22.39 -2.05
C ALA A 191 9.16 -23.38 -1.55
N THR A 192 10.21 -22.83 -0.94
CA THR A 192 11.32 -23.57 -0.35
C THR A 192 11.40 -23.29 1.15
N ALA A 193 12.34 -23.92 1.84
CA ALA A 193 12.58 -23.66 3.26
C ALA A 193 13.04 -22.22 3.56
N ILE A 194 13.59 -21.52 2.56
CA ILE A 194 14.08 -20.14 2.69
C ILE A 194 13.07 -19.16 2.07
N ILE A 195 12.62 -19.44 0.85
CA ILE A 195 11.63 -18.64 0.14
C ILE A 195 10.25 -19.24 0.41
N THR A 196 9.64 -18.82 1.51
CA THR A 196 8.32 -19.29 1.94
C THR A 196 7.20 -18.58 1.18
N ASN A 197 5.97 -19.13 1.21
CA ASN A 197 4.80 -18.46 0.65
C ASN A 197 4.55 -17.08 1.29
N GLU A 198 4.81 -16.96 2.59
CA GLU A 198 4.71 -15.67 3.30
C GLU A 198 5.67 -14.64 2.69
N ASN A 199 6.93 -15.00 2.49
CA ASN A 199 7.95 -14.11 1.92
C ASN A 199 7.72 -13.81 0.44
N LYS A 200 7.07 -14.70 -0.33
CA LYS A 200 6.76 -14.46 -1.74
C LYS A 200 5.88 -13.23 -1.96
N SER A 201 4.96 -12.93 -1.03
CA SER A 201 4.17 -11.70 -1.08
C SER A 201 5.06 -10.44 -1.08
N HIS A 202 6.16 -10.47 -0.32
CA HIS A 202 7.16 -9.41 -0.30
C HIS A 202 8.04 -9.40 -1.55
N VAL A 203 8.36 -10.57 -2.13
CA VAL A 203 9.06 -10.65 -3.42
C VAL A 203 8.24 -9.97 -4.52
N ILE A 204 6.93 -10.22 -4.58
CA ILE A 204 6.04 -9.53 -5.52
C ILE A 204 6.06 -8.01 -5.28
N SER A 205 5.91 -7.59 -4.03
CA SER A 205 5.89 -6.17 -3.67
C SER A 205 7.20 -5.45 -4.05
N GLY A 206 8.35 -6.11 -3.85
CA GLY A 206 9.65 -5.55 -4.25
C GLY A 206 9.88 -5.53 -5.75
N TYR A 207 9.49 -6.59 -6.45
CA TYR A 207 9.57 -6.65 -7.90
C TYR A 207 8.73 -5.54 -8.54
N VAL A 208 7.50 -5.37 -8.08
CA VAL A 208 6.60 -4.32 -8.57
C VAL A 208 7.09 -2.93 -8.15
N GLY A 209 7.57 -2.76 -6.92
CA GLY A 209 8.14 -1.50 -6.46
C GLY A 209 9.34 -1.05 -7.30
N LEU A 210 10.21 -1.99 -7.67
CA LEU A 210 11.34 -1.72 -8.57
C LEU A 210 10.85 -1.31 -9.96
N LEU A 211 9.93 -2.06 -10.56
CA LEU A 211 9.35 -1.72 -11.86
C LEU A 211 8.64 -0.36 -11.85
N MET A 212 7.89 -0.06 -10.79
CA MET A 212 7.21 1.21 -10.62
C MET A 212 8.17 2.38 -10.74
N ILE A 213 9.33 2.28 -10.08
CA ILE A 213 10.33 3.35 -10.07
C ILE A 213 11.13 3.39 -11.37
N LEU A 214 11.55 2.23 -11.91
CA LEU A 214 12.27 2.15 -13.19
C LEU A 214 11.48 2.70 -14.37
N HIS A 215 10.18 2.42 -14.40
CA HIS A 215 9.32 2.78 -15.52
C HIS A 215 8.53 4.07 -15.29
N ASN A 216 8.69 4.74 -14.15
CA ASN A 216 8.01 6.01 -13.90
C ASN A 216 8.41 7.06 -14.94
N GLY A 217 7.45 7.62 -15.66
CA GLY A 217 7.72 8.57 -16.74
C GLY A 217 8.22 7.95 -18.04
N SER A 218 8.36 6.62 -18.13
CA SER A 218 8.63 5.91 -19.37
C SER A 218 7.34 5.59 -20.13
N SER A 219 7.43 5.21 -21.41
CA SER A 219 6.26 4.87 -22.23
C SER A 219 5.56 3.55 -21.86
N GLY A 220 6.02 2.85 -20.81
CA GLY A 220 5.39 1.61 -20.32
C GLY A 220 5.53 0.41 -21.26
N TYR A 221 6.46 0.43 -22.22
CA TYR A 221 6.65 -0.66 -23.18
C TYR A 221 6.94 -2.00 -22.47
N GLY A 222 6.15 -3.04 -22.79
CA GLY A 222 6.29 -4.38 -22.24
C GLY A 222 5.68 -4.58 -20.84
N ILE A 223 5.13 -3.54 -20.22
CA ILE A 223 4.43 -3.64 -18.93
C ILE A 223 3.15 -4.46 -19.05
N ASP A 224 2.46 -4.40 -20.19
CA ASP A 224 1.27 -5.21 -20.53
C ASP A 224 1.53 -6.71 -20.34
N SER A 225 2.63 -7.23 -20.89
CA SER A 225 3.00 -8.64 -20.73
C SER A 225 3.27 -9.02 -19.26
N THR A 226 3.76 -8.05 -18.47
CA THR A 226 4.03 -8.25 -17.05
C THR A 226 2.74 -8.16 -16.22
N ILE A 227 1.78 -7.32 -16.61
CA ILE A 227 0.44 -7.25 -16.02
C ILE A 227 -0.24 -8.61 -16.19
N SER A 228 -0.32 -9.13 -17.42
CA SER A 228 -0.97 -10.41 -17.70
C SER A 228 -0.31 -11.57 -16.95
N TRP A 229 1.02 -11.66 -17.00
CA TRP A 229 1.79 -12.68 -16.28
C TRP A 229 1.55 -12.62 -14.76
N LEU A 230 1.60 -11.42 -14.17
CA LEU A 230 1.40 -11.26 -12.73
C LEU A 230 -0.04 -11.57 -12.34
N TYR A 231 -1.01 -11.18 -13.16
CA TYR A 231 -2.43 -11.46 -12.94
C TYR A 231 -2.72 -12.97 -12.96
N GLU A 232 -2.22 -13.70 -13.96
CA GLU A 232 -2.39 -15.17 -14.05
C GLU A 232 -1.88 -15.89 -12.79
N ILE A 233 -0.71 -15.50 -12.28
CA ILE A 233 -0.16 -16.04 -11.05
C ILE A 233 -1.05 -15.68 -9.86
N THR A 234 -1.46 -14.42 -9.79
CA THR A 234 -2.28 -13.86 -8.71
C THR A 234 -3.61 -14.57 -8.60
N GLU A 235 -4.31 -14.72 -9.71
CA GLU A 235 -5.58 -15.42 -9.83
C GLU A 235 -5.45 -16.87 -9.34
N GLY A 236 -4.39 -17.58 -9.76
CA GLY A 236 -4.11 -18.93 -9.30
C GLY A 236 -3.99 -19.05 -7.77
N TYR A 237 -3.26 -18.14 -7.12
CA TYR A 237 -3.14 -18.14 -5.65
C TYR A 237 -4.45 -17.73 -4.95
N CYS A 238 -5.17 -16.74 -5.47
CA CYS A 238 -6.47 -16.34 -4.94
C CYS A 238 -7.49 -17.50 -4.98
N LEU A 239 -7.63 -18.14 -6.15
CA LEU A 239 -8.55 -19.27 -6.34
C LEU A 239 -8.15 -20.47 -5.48
N SER A 240 -6.84 -20.75 -5.36
CA SER A 240 -6.34 -21.83 -4.49
C SER A 240 -6.67 -21.59 -3.02
N ALA A 241 -6.47 -20.36 -2.52
CA ALA A 241 -6.81 -19.97 -1.16
C ALA A 241 -8.32 -20.05 -0.91
N LEU A 242 -9.15 -19.51 -1.83
CA LEU A 242 -10.61 -19.52 -1.71
C LEU A 242 -11.18 -20.94 -1.75
N THR A 243 -10.68 -21.79 -2.65
CA THR A 243 -11.07 -23.21 -2.73
C THR A 243 -10.72 -23.93 -1.43
N SER A 244 -9.50 -23.74 -0.93
CA SER A 244 -9.06 -24.33 0.34
C SER A 244 -9.92 -23.88 1.53
N ILE A 245 -10.33 -22.62 1.58
CA ILE A 245 -11.22 -22.08 2.62
C ILE A 245 -12.63 -22.69 2.50
N ARG A 246 -13.14 -22.86 1.27
CA ARG A 246 -14.44 -23.47 0.99
C ARG A 246 -14.46 -24.93 1.46
N ASP A 247 -13.48 -25.72 1.04
CA ASP A 247 -13.35 -27.14 1.42
C ASP A 247 -13.26 -27.30 2.94
N PHE A 248 -12.55 -26.39 3.60
CA PHE A 248 -12.45 -26.37 5.06
C PHE A 248 -13.80 -26.08 5.74
N LYS A 249 -14.59 -25.15 5.21
CA LYS A 249 -15.92 -24.79 5.74
C LYS A 249 -16.98 -25.88 5.50
N GLU A 250 -16.94 -26.52 4.34
CA GLU A 250 -17.89 -27.57 3.96
C GLU A 250 -17.62 -28.91 4.66
N GLY A 251 -16.47 -29.04 5.32
CA GLY A 251 -16.14 -30.25 6.07
C GLY A 251 -15.79 -31.43 5.18
N ASN A 252 -15.40 -31.18 3.91
CA ASN A 252 -14.77 -32.14 3.01
C ASN A 252 -13.37 -32.47 3.52
N ARG A 253 -13.31 -33.10 4.69
CA ARG A 253 -12.11 -33.59 5.32
C ARG A 253 -11.95 -35.04 4.88
N GLU A 254 -10.93 -35.32 4.09
CA GLU A 254 -10.43 -36.70 3.91
C GLU A 254 -9.99 -37.33 5.26
N TYR A 255 -9.97 -36.57 6.35
CA TYR A 255 -9.29 -36.88 7.61
C TYR A 255 -10.22 -37.10 8.82
N SER A 256 -11.51 -37.34 8.63
CA SER A 256 -12.50 -37.13 9.70
C SER A 256 -12.79 -38.27 10.69
N THR A 257 -12.08 -39.40 10.73
CA THR A 257 -12.42 -40.47 11.71
C THR A 257 -11.28 -41.09 12.50
N PHE A 258 -10.00 -40.87 12.16
CA PHE A 258 -8.89 -41.66 12.75
C PHE A 258 -7.80 -40.87 13.51
N PHE A 259 -7.84 -39.54 13.55
CA PHE A 259 -6.81 -38.75 14.23
C PHE A 259 -7.18 -38.37 15.67
N ASP A 260 -6.17 -38.24 16.53
CA ASP A 260 -6.32 -37.66 17.87
C ASP A 260 -6.58 -36.13 17.78
N ASP A 261 -7.07 -35.53 18.87
CA ASP A 261 -7.49 -34.12 18.85
C ASP A 261 -6.31 -33.14 18.72
N LEU A 262 -5.10 -33.52 19.17
CA LEU A 262 -3.89 -32.73 18.99
C LEU A 262 -3.42 -32.70 17.54
N SER A 263 -3.43 -33.84 16.85
CA SER A 263 -3.09 -33.90 15.42
C SER A 263 -4.11 -33.15 14.58
N LYS A 264 -5.40 -33.21 14.93
CA LYS A 264 -6.44 -32.39 14.28
C LYS A 264 -6.14 -30.89 14.41
N GLN A 265 -5.80 -30.41 15.61
CA GLN A 265 -5.47 -29.00 15.82
C GLN A 265 -4.24 -28.58 15.02
N ARG A 266 -3.20 -29.43 14.98
CA ARG A 266 -2.00 -29.17 14.19
C ARG A 266 -2.30 -29.08 12.69
N ILE A 267 -3.04 -30.03 12.15
CA ILE A 267 -3.43 -30.04 10.72
C ILE A 267 -4.28 -28.82 10.38
N VAL A 268 -5.23 -28.45 11.24
CA VAL A 268 -6.05 -27.24 11.06
C VAL A 268 -5.16 -26.00 11.02
N ASN A 269 -4.22 -25.86 11.95
CA ASN A 269 -3.32 -24.71 11.98
C ASN A 269 -2.41 -24.65 10.74
N GLU A 270 -1.88 -25.79 10.29
CA GLU A 270 -1.05 -25.88 9.08
C GLU A 270 -1.86 -25.47 7.84
N LEU A 271 -3.11 -25.94 7.71
CA LEU A 271 -4.01 -25.55 6.61
C LEU A 271 -4.38 -24.06 6.65
N THR A 272 -4.73 -23.52 7.82
CA THR A 272 -5.04 -22.10 7.96
C THR A 272 -3.83 -21.23 7.64
N THR A 273 -2.63 -21.63 8.07
CA THR A 273 -1.38 -20.91 7.74
C THR A 273 -1.13 -20.93 6.24
N LYS A 274 -1.30 -22.08 5.59
CA LYS A 274 -1.17 -22.22 4.14
C LYS A 274 -2.16 -21.32 3.40
N GLN A 275 -3.45 -21.39 3.75
CA GLN A 275 -4.51 -20.56 3.17
C GLN A 275 -4.22 -19.07 3.29
N ASN A 276 -3.79 -18.63 4.48
CA ASN A 276 -3.44 -17.23 4.72
C ASN A 276 -2.22 -16.81 3.88
N SER A 277 -1.19 -17.66 3.81
CA SER A 277 0.02 -17.36 3.02
C SER A 277 -0.27 -17.26 1.51
N GLU A 278 -1.14 -18.12 0.97
CA GLU A 278 -1.55 -18.07 -0.43
C GLU A 278 -2.41 -16.83 -0.71
N ALA A 279 -3.33 -16.49 0.21
CA ALA A 279 -4.10 -15.25 0.12
C ALA A 279 -3.19 -14.00 0.13
N LEU A 280 -2.14 -13.97 0.96
CA LEU A 280 -1.18 -12.85 0.99
C LEU A 280 -0.43 -12.69 -0.33
N ILE A 281 -0.06 -13.79 -0.99
CA ILE A 281 0.54 -13.75 -2.33
C ILE A 281 -0.46 -13.15 -3.32
N GLY A 282 -1.70 -13.61 -3.32
CA GLY A 282 -2.77 -13.09 -4.17
C GLY A 282 -3.02 -11.59 -3.93
N ILE A 283 -3.11 -11.15 -2.67
CA ILE A 283 -3.33 -9.74 -2.31
C ILE A 283 -2.14 -8.86 -2.75
N ALA A 284 -0.90 -9.32 -2.57
CA ALA A 284 0.29 -8.63 -3.07
C ALA A 284 0.30 -8.54 -4.60
N GLY A 285 -0.10 -9.63 -5.26
CA GLY A 285 -0.27 -9.71 -6.71
C GLY A 285 -1.31 -8.72 -7.24
N LEU A 286 -2.49 -8.64 -6.62
CA LEU A 286 -3.56 -7.71 -7.02
C LEU A 286 -3.11 -6.25 -6.90
N HIS A 287 -2.55 -5.86 -5.75
CA HIS A 287 -1.96 -4.52 -5.61
C HIS A 287 -0.78 -4.29 -6.57
N GLY A 288 -0.07 -5.37 -6.92
CA GLY A 288 0.99 -5.36 -7.91
C GLY A 288 0.47 -5.01 -9.31
N VAL A 289 -0.57 -5.73 -9.77
CA VAL A 289 -1.28 -5.48 -11.02
C VAL A 289 -1.82 -4.05 -11.07
N GLY A 290 -2.49 -3.61 -10.00
CA GLY A 290 -2.95 -2.22 -9.87
C GLY A 290 -1.81 -1.21 -10.04
N CYS A 291 -0.66 -1.46 -9.41
CA CYS A 291 0.48 -0.56 -9.55
C CYS A 291 1.04 -0.53 -10.97
N LEU A 292 1.10 -1.66 -11.65
CA LEU A 292 1.57 -1.73 -13.04
C LEU A 292 0.62 -1.02 -14.00
N LEU A 293 -0.70 -1.06 -13.76
CA LEU A 293 -1.67 -0.26 -14.54
C LEU A 293 -1.36 1.24 -14.45
N THR A 294 -0.86 1.73 -13.31
CA THR A 294 -0.48 3.15 -13.16
C THR A 294 0.72 3.56 -14.02
N LEU A 295 1.46 2.62 -14.62
CA LEU A 295 2.59 2.88 -15.50
C LEU A 295 2.21 2.96 -16.98
N VAL A 296 1.02 2.47 -17.33
CA VAL A 296 0.53 2.49 -18.70
C VAL A 296 -0.10 3.86 -18.97
N PRO A 297 0.25 4.54 -20.07
CA PRO A 297 -0.36 5.81 -20.43
C PRO A 297 -1.88 5.68 -20.60
N ARG A 298 -2.61 6.72 -20.20
CA ARG A 298 -4.07 6.78 -20.36
C ARG A 298 -4.44 6.97 -21.84
N ASN A 299 -4.89 5.90 -22.47
CA ASN A 299 -5.33 5.85 -23.87
C ASN A 299 -6.17 4.59 -24.13
N ASP A 300 -6.61 4.38 -25.37
CA ASP A 300 -7.39 3.20 -25.77
C ASP A 300 -6.68 1.86 -25.45
N PHE A 301 -5.34 1.80 -25.49
CA PHE A 301 -4.61 0.58 -25.17
C PHE A 301 -4.74 0.20 -23.68
N LEU A 302 -4.73 1.19 -22.77
CA LEU A 302 -5.03 0.93 -21.37
C LEU A 302 -6.48 0.46 -21.18
N ASN A 303 -7.43 1.02 -21.93
CA ASN A 303 -8.83 0.60 -21.86
C ASN A 303 -8.99 -0.87 -22.26
N GLU A 304 -8.35 -1.33 -23.34
CA GLU A 304 -8.39 -2.74 -23.74
C GLU A 304 -7.91 -3.69 -22.62
N ILE A 305 -6.83 -3.31 -21.92
CA ILE A 305 -6.32 -4.09 -20.78
C ILE A 305 -7.34 -4.09 -19.63
N ILE A 306 -7.93 -2.93 -19.33
CA ILE A 306 -8.90 -2.77 -18.24
C ILE A 306 -10.18 -3.58 -18.50
N GLU A 307 -10.70 -3.52 -19.73
CA GLU A 307 -11.92 -4.21 -20.16
C GLU A 307 -11.77 -5.73 -20.11
N ASP A 308 -10.59 -6.28 -20.42
CA ASP A 308 -10.28 -7.70 -20.24
C ASP A 308 -10.06 -8.08 -18.76
N LEU A 309 -9.54 -7.15 -17.95
CA LEU A 309 -9.17 -7.41 -16.56
C LEU A 309 -10.36 -7.35 -15.60
N ILE A 310 -11.29 -6.41 -15.75
CA ILE A 310 -12.40 -6.22 -14.80
C ILE A 310 -13.26 -7.47 -14.61
N PRO A 311 -13.72 -8.18 -15.66
CA PRO A 311 -14.53 -9.39 -15.49
C PRO A 311 -13.82 -10.43 -14.61
N LYS A 312 -12.51 -10.60 -14.79
CA LYS A 312 -11.70 -11.55 -14.02
C LYS A 312 -11.51 -11.08 -12.57
N LEU A 313 -11.31 -9.77 -12.37
CA LEU A 313 -11.29 -9.16 -11.03
C LEU A 313 -12.64 -9.31 -10.31
N LEU A 314 -13.77 -9.28 -11.03
CA LEU A 314 -15.10 -9.44 -10.44
C LEU A 314 -15.30 -10.82 -9.83
N GLU A 315 -14.78 -11.89 -10.45
CA GLU A 315 -14.81 -13.23 -9.87
C GLU A 315 -14.07 -13.31 -8.52
N LEU A 316 -12.98 -12.56 -8.38
CA LEU A 316 -12.22 -12.44 -7.14
C LEU A 316 -12.84 -11.43 -6.17
N PHE A 317 -13.56 -10.43 -6.67
CA PHE A 317 -14.18 -9.38 -5.88
C PHE A 317 -15.45 -9.87 -5.21
N ASP A 318 -16.30 -10.61 -5.94
CA ASP A 318 -17.50 -11.24 -5.42
C ASP A 318 -17.17 -12.52 -4.64
N ASN A 319 -16.49 -12.35 -3.51
CA ASN A 319 -16.31 -13.43 -2.55
C ASN A 319 -16.50 -12.91 -1.11
N GLU A 320 -17.23 -13.69 -0.31
CA GLU A 320 -17.42 -13.43 1.13
C GLU A 320 -16.51 -14.34 1.99
N LEU A 321 -15.67 -15.17 1.37
CA LEU A 321 -14.83 -16.14 2.07
C LEU A 321 -13.56 -15.51 2.63
N ASN A 322 -12.94 -14.59 1.87
CA ASN A 322 -11.76 -13.85 2.26
C ASN A 322 -11.92 -12.37 1.85
N VAL A 323 -12.34 -11.55 2.82
CA VAL A 323 -12.61 -10.12 2.61
C VAL A 323 -11.35 -9.35 2.19
N ASP A 324 -10.15 -9.79 2.56
CA ASP A 324 -8.92 -9.11 2.18
C ASP A 324 -8.61 -9.26 0.68
N ILE A 325 -8.91 -10.42 0.08
CA ILE A 325 -8.87 -10.62 -1.37
C ILE A 325 -9.90 -9.71 -2.05
N SER A 326 -11.13 -9.66 -1.53
CA SER A 326 -12.19 -8.80 -2.08
C SER A 326 -11.82 -7.32 -2.00
N LYS A 327 -11.24 -6.86 -0.88
CA LYS A 327 -10.71 -5.49 -0.73
C LYS A 327 -9.61 -5.21 -1.74
N ALA A 328 -8.66 -6.12 -1.91
CA ALA A 328 -7.55 -5.93 -2.85
C ALA A 328 -8.07 -5.85 -4.30
N SER A 329 -8.98 -6.75 -4.71
CA SER A 329 -9.59 -6.72 -6.03
C SER A 329 -10.40 -5.44 -6.25
N GLY A 330 -11.24 -5.06 -5.27
CA GLY A 330 -12.07 -3.86 -5.34
C GLY A 330 -11.27 -2.56 -5.46
N ARG A 331 -10.08 -2.48 -4.83
CA ARG A 331 -9.16 -1.34 -5.01
C ARG A 331 -8.62 -1.25 -6.43
N VAL A 332 -8.32 -2.39 -7.06
CA VAL A 332 -7.88 -2.42 -8.46
C VAL A 332 -9.03 -2.04 -9.38
N ILE A 333 -10.26 -2.51 -9.13
CA ILE A 333 -11.45 -2.07 -9.87
C ILE A 333 -11.64 -0.55 -9.74
N ALA A 334 -11.55 0.00 -8.52
CA ALA A 334 -11.66 1.44 -8.31
C ALA A 334 -10.57 2.22 -9.07
N LEU A 335 -9.32 1.72 -9.06
CA LEU A 335 -8.25 2.28 -9.87
C LEU A 335 -8.59 2.23 -11.37
N CYS A 336 -9.11 1.11 -11.88
CA CYS A 336 -9.49 0.99 -13.28
C CYS A 336 -10.49 2.09 -13.69
N TYR A 337 -11.52 2.35 -12.87
CA TYR A 337 -12.44 3.48 -13.10
C TYR A 337 -11.74 4.84 -13.06
N GLU A 338 -10.77 5.02 -12.17
CA GLU A 338 -10.03 6.28 -12.06
C GLU A 338 -9.14 6.57 -13.29
N VAL A 339 -8.46 5.55 -13.82
CA VAL A 339 -7.45 5.70 -14.89
C VAL A 339 -7.98 5.45 -16.30
N TYR A 340 -9.21 4.95 -16.44
CA TYR A 340 -9.84 4.66 -17.74
C TYR A 340 -9.92 5.90 -18.63
N HIS A 341 -9.63 5.76 -19.91
CA HIS A 341 -9.71 6.84 -20.89
C HIS A 341 -11.15 6.97 -21.42
N TYR A 342 -11.89 7.93 -20.88
CA TYR A 342 -13.30 8.13 -21.25
C TYR A 342 -13.42 8.94 -22.54
N ARG A 343 -14.26 8.47 -23.48
CA ARG A 343 -14.57 9.21 -24.70
C ARG A 343 -15.47 10.40 -24.38
N ASN A 344 -15.21 11.55 -25.00
CA ASN A 344 -15.93 12.80 -24.76
C ASN A 344 -17.11 13.01 -25.71
N ASP A 345 -17.65 11.94 -26.29
CA ASP A 345 -18.69 12.06 -27.30
C ASP A 345 -20.02 12.41 -26.61
N GLU A 346 -20.50 13.63 -26.86
CA GLU A 346 -21.76 14.19 -26.34
C GLU A 346 -23.01 13.55 -26.99
N ASP A 347 -22.82 12.61 -27.93
CA ASP A 347 -23.81 12.19 -28.93
C ASP A 347 -24.34 10.75 -28.76
N GLU A 348 -23.96 10.01 -27.71
CA GLU A 348 -24.55 8.70 -27.47
C GLU A 348 -25.88 8.84 -26.72
N ASP A 349 -26.97 8.66 -27.48
CA ASP A 349 -28.28 8.26 -26.99
C ASP A 349 -28.06 7.08 -26.01
N ASN A 350 -28.03 7.38 -24.71
CA ASN A 350 -27.97 6.38 -23.64
C ASN A 350 -29.20 5.47 -23.77
N ASP A 351 -29.08 4.36 -24.49
CA ASP A 351 -29.93 3.20 -24.27
C ASP A 351 -29.74 2.84 -22.78
N ALA A 352 -30.81 2.94 -22.01
CA ALA A 352 -30.78 3.03 -20.55
C ALA A 352 -30.22 1.78 -19.83
N ASP A 353 -29.86 0.73 -20.57
CA ASP A 353 -29.48 -0.57 -20.03
C ASP A 353 -27.95 -0.82 -20.02
N PHE A 354 -27.15 -0.10 -20.84
CA PHE A 354 -25.69 -0.32 -20.94
C PHE A 354 -24.89 0.98 -21.06
N ASN A 355 -23.80 1.08 -20.31
CA ASN A 355 -22.89 2.23 -20.35
C ASN A 355 -21.64 1.86 -21.17
N ASP A 356 -21.68 2.09 -22.49
CA ASP A 356 -20.57 1.76 -23.40
C ASP A 356 -19.31 2.61 -23.16
N ASN A 357 -19.44 3.73 -22.41
CA ASN A 357 -18.34 4.61 -22.02
C ASN A 357 -17.96 4.41 -20.53
N SER A 358 -17.78 3.14 -20.16
CA SER A 358 -17.41 2.67 -18.83
C SER A 358 -16.38 1.54 -18.93
N PRO A 359 -15.46 1.40 -17.96
CA PRO A 359 -14.56 0.25 -17.86
C PRO A 359 -15.28 -1.11 -17.88
N TYR A 360 -16.54 -1.13 -17.46
CA TYR A 360 -17.38 -2.31 -17.45
C TYR A 360 -18.82 -1.94 -17.80
N TYR A 361 -19.37 -2.68 -18.76
CA TYR A 361 -20.69 -2.40 -19.33
C TYR A 361 -21.85 -2.76 -18.37
N GLU A 362 -21.69 -3.77 -17.50
CA GLU A 362 -22.68 -4.14 -16.45
C GLU A 362 -22.37 -3.45 -15.11
N GLN A 363 -22.31 -2.11 -15.10
CA GLN A 363 -21.99 -1.34 -13.89
C GLN A 363 -22.94 -1.65 -12.70
N GLU A 364 -24.19 -2.03 -12.98
CA GLU A 364 -25.16 -2.44 -11.96
C GLU A 364 -24.71 -3.67 -11.17
N GLU A 365 -24.03 -4.63 -11.81
CA GLU A 365 -23.52 -5.82 -11.14
C GLU A 365 -22.50 -5.43 -10.06
N ILE A 366 -21.50 -4.61 -10.43
CA ILE A 366 -20.47 -4.11 -9.51
C ILE A 366 -21.11 -3.37 -8.35
N THR A 367 -22.06 -2.50 -8.65
CA THR A 367 -22.79 -1.68 -7.67
C THR A 367 -23.59 -2.56 -6.70
N SER A 368 -24.19 -3.64 -7.20
CA SER A 368 -24.94 -4.60 -6.39
C SER A 368 -24.02 -5.38 -5.43
N VAL A 369 -22.86 -5.83 -5.92
CA VAL A 369 -21.85 -6.52 -5.09
C VAL A 369 -21.29 -5.58 -4.04
N LEU A 370 -20.93 -4.35 -4.41
CA LEU A 370 -20.45 -3.32 -3.48
C LEU A 370 -21.49 -3.00 -2.40
N THR A 371 -22.75 -2.81 -2.78
CA THR A 371 -23.83 -2.56 -1.82
C THR A 371 -23.99 -3.71 -0.84
N ARG A 372 -23.87 -4.96 -1.30
CA ARG A 372 -23.87 -6.15 -0.43
C ARG A 372 -22.65 -6.13 0.52
N LEU A 373 -21.45 -5.87 0.00
CA LEU A 373 -20.20 -5.87 0.77
C LEU A 373 -20.13 -4.73 1.80
N VAL A 374 -20.61 -3.53 1.47
CA VAL A 374 -20.74 -2.40 2.40
C VAL A 374 -21.67 -2.73 3.56
N ASN A 375 -22.71 -3.53 3.30
CA ASN A 375 -23.69 -3.92 4.32
C ASN A 375 -23.34 -5.25 5.02
N LEU A 376 -22.15 -5.82 4.79
CA LEU A 376 -21.71 -7.04 5.45
C LEU A 376 -21.73 -6.88 6.97
N ASN A 377 -22.50 -7.72 7.64
CA ASN A 377 -22.58 -7.74 9.10
C ASN A 377 -22.16 -9.10 9.65
N ASP A 378 -20.87 -9.45 9.51
CA ASP A 378 -20.36 -10.69 10.09
C ASP A 378 -20.14 -10.53 11.60
N LYS A 379 -20.88 -11.27 12.43
CA LYS A 379 -20.73 -11.24 13.90
C LYS A 379 -19.35 -11.69 14.39
N LYS A 380 -18.56 -12.40 13.55
CA LYS A 380 -17.22 -12.90 13.90
C LYS A 380 -16.09 -11.89 13.71
N VAL A 381 -16.33 -10.81 12.96
CA VAL A 381 -15.32 -9.78 12.67
C VAL A 381 -15.32 -8.72 13.77
N SER A 382 -14.14 -8.23 14.14
CA SER A 382 -14.01 -7.22 15.19
C SER A 382 -14.68 -5.89 14.77
N LYS A 383 -15.10 -5.07 15.74
CA LYS A 383 -15.71 -3.77 15.43
C LYS A 383 -14.76 -2.82 14.68
N LYS A 384 -13.45 -2.95 14.91
CA LYS A 384 -12.43 -2.17 14.21
C LYS A 384 -12.40 -2.57 12.74
N ASP A 385 -12.19 -3.86 12.49
CA ASP A 385 -12.06 -4.38 11.13
C ASP A 385 -13.35 -4.18 10.31
N LYS A 386 -14.53 -4.30 10.94
CA LYS A 386 -15.80 -3.94 10.27
C LYS A 386 -15.84 -2.51 9.78
N LYS A 387 -15.38 -1.58 10.63
CA LYS A 387 -15.37 -0.16 10.27
C LYS A 387 -14.44 0.06 9.10
N ASP A 388 -13.27 -0.56 9.12
CA ASP A 388 -12.26 -0.43 8.07
C ASP A 388 -12.77 -1.05 6.74
N ILE A 389 -13.36 -2.25 6.80
CA ILE A 389 -14.03 -2.92 5.67
C ILE A 389 -15.13 -2.04 5.06
N HIS A 390 -16.04 -1.51 5.90
CA HIS A 390 -17.14 -0.66 5.44
C HIS A 390 -16.65 0.66 4.85
N SER A 391 -15.56 1.21 5.39
CA SER A 391 -14.94 2.42 4.84
C SER A 391 -14.43 2.15 3.43
N ILE A 392 -13.64 1.09 3.25
CA ILE A 392 -13.00 0.78 1.97
C ILE A 392 -14.01 0.48 0.88
N PHE A 393 -15.02 -0.35 1.17
CA PHE A 393 -16.04 -0.65 0.16
C PHE A 393 -16.94 0.55 -0.14
N ARG A 394 -17.12 1.49 0.81
CA ARG A 394 -17.81 2.75 0.53
C ARG A 394 -16.97 3.64 -0.38
N ASP A 395 -15.68 3.75 -0.14
CA ASP A 395 -14.78 4.55 -0.98
C ASP A 395 -14.75 3.99 -2.42
N ILE A 396 -14.70 2.65 -2.56
CA ILE A 396 -14.78 1.98 -3.86
C ILE A 396 -16.14 2.26 -4.53
N LEU A 397 -17.26 2.13 -3.80
CA LEU A 397 -18.59 2.45 -4.31
C LEU A 397 -18.71 3.89 -4.79
N ASN A 398 -18.26 4.84 -3.98
CA ASN A 398 -18.23 6.26 -4.34
C ASN A 398 -17.39 6.48 -5.61
N THR A 399 -16.28 5.75 -5.77
CA THR A 399 -15.44 5.86 -6.98
C THR A 399 -16.19 5.38 -8.22
N VAL A 400 -16.77 4.17 -8.17
CA VAL A 400 -17.52 3.58 -9.30
C VAL A 400 -18.72 4.45 -9.66
N GLU A 401 -19.48 4.94 -8.70
CA GLU A 401 -20.64 5.81 -8.95
C GLU A 401 -20.24 7.15 -9.58
N ASN A 402 -19.21 7.83 -9.05
CA ASN A 402 -18.81 9.15 -9.53
C ASN A 402 -18.08 9.11 -10.89
N TYR A 403 -17.28 8.09 -11.16
CA TYR A 403 -16.61 7.93 -12.46
C TYR A 403 -17.51 7.28 -13.52
N GLY A 404 -18.48 6.47 -13.12
CA GLY A 404 -19.47 5.92 -14.05
C GLY A 404 -20.50 6.95 -14.51
N ASN A 405 -20.80 7.97 -13.71
CA ASN A 405 -21.71 9.05 -14.08
C ASN A 405 -20.97 10.15 -14.86
N TYR A 406 -21.48 10.49 -16.06
CA TYR A 406 -20.88 11.48 -16.95
C TYR A 406 -20.67 12.85 -16.29
N ASP A 407 -21.69 13.41 -15.61
CA ASP A 407 -21.64 14.76 -15.05
C ASP A 407 -20.57 14.87 -13.96
N THR A 408 -20.56 13.94 -13.01
CA THR A 408 -19.58 13.93 -11.92
C THR A 408 -18.17 13.64 -12.44
N ARG A 409 -18.04 12.72 -13.40
CA ARG A 409 -16.77 12.39 -14.06
C ARG A 409 -16.15 13.61 -14.72
N ILE A 410 -16.92 14.35 -15.51
CA ILE A 410 -16.41 15.53 -16.22
C ILE A 410 -15.94 16.61 -15.22
N GLU A 411 -16.67 16.83 -14.13
CA GLU A 411 -16.26 17.76 -13.07
C GLU A 411 -14.94 17.33 -12.41
N ILE A 412 -14.76 16.03 -12.14
CA ILE A 412 -13.53 15.45 -11.61
C ILE A 412 -12.36 15.67 -12.59
N LEU A 413 -12.53 15.31 -13.87
CA LEU A 413 -11.47 15.39 -14.88
C LEU A 413 -11.05 16.83 -15.18
N LYS A 414 -11.98 17.79 -15.09
CA LYS A 414 -11.70 19.22 -15.19
C LYS A 414 -10.99 19.80 -13.96
N ARG A 415 -10.92 19.05 -12.85
CA ARG A 415 -10.50 19.55 -11.53
C ARG A 415 -11.24 20.84 -11.13
N SER A 416 -12.53 20.89 -11.45
CA SER A 416 -13.36 22.03 -11.05
C SER A 416 -13.48 22.11 -9.52
N PRO A 417 -13.93 23.23 -8.94
CA PRO A 417 -14.20 23.29 -7.51
C PRO A 417 -15.14 22.18 -7.03
N ARG A 418 -16.14 21.80 -7.84
CA ARG A 418 -17.05 20.68 -7.55
C ARG A 418 -16.34 19.34 -7.69
N GLY A 419 -15.51 19.15 -8.72
CA GLY A 419 -14.69 17.95 -8.88
C GLY A 419 -13.75 17.70 -7.71
N LEU A 420 -13.12 18.75 -7.18
CA LEU A 420 -12.26 18.67 -5.99
C LEU A 420 -13.03 18.31 -4.72
N GLU A 421 -14.27 18.81 -4.57
CA GLU A 421 -15.17 18.41 -3.48
C GLU A 421 -15.52 16.91 -3.60
N ILE A 422 -15.89 16.44 -4.80
CA ILE A 422 -16.19 15.02 -5.04
C ILE A 422 -14.97 14.14 -4.74
N LEU A 423 -13.77 14.50 -5.23
CA LEU A 423 -12.54 13.76 -4.94
C LEU A 423 -12.24 13.69 -3.42
N SER A 424 -12.58 14.72 -2.67
CA SER A 424 -12.41 14.72 -1.20
C SER A 424 -13.42 13.83 -0.46
N GLU A 425 -14.52 13.45 -1.12
CA GLU A 425 -15.57 12.55 -0.61
C GLU A 425 -15.36 11.09 -1.06
N ILE A 426 -14.64 10.87 -2.17
CA ILE A 426 -14.34 9.53 -2.70
C ILE A 426 -13.43 8.76 -1.75
N MET A 427 -12.37 9.38 -1.24
CA MET A 427 -11.39 8.74 -0.38
C MET A 427 -11.08 9.61 0.83
N ASP A 428 -11.00 9.00 2.01
CA ASP A 428 -10.56 9.68 3.22
C ASP A 428 -9.17 10.32 2.99
N LEU A 429 -9.11 11.65 3.12
CA LEU A 429 -7.90 12.43 2.88
C LEU A 429 -6.74 11.97 3.77
N ASN A 430 -5.76 11.31 3.16
CA ASN A 430 -4.49 10.98 3.79
C ASN A 430 -3.43 12.03 3.39
N PHE A 431 -2.65 12.50 4.36
CA PHE A 431 -1.57 13.46 4.11
C PHE A 431 -0.26 12.89 4.61
N ILE A 432 0.76 12.95 3.77
CA ILE A 432 2.15 12.72 4.15
C ILE A 432 2.78 14.09 4.36
N LYS A 433 2.99 14.48 5.61
CA LYS A 433 3.77 15.68 5.91
C LYS A 433 5.19 15.47 5.39
N LEU A 434 5.76 16.44 4.69
CA LEU A 434 7.17 16.47 4.28
C LEU A 434 7.97 17.49 5.10
N SER A 435 7.33 18.58 5.49
CA SER A 435 7.93 19.60 6.35
C SER A 435 6.83 20.28 7.17
N LYS A 436 7.20 21.29 7.97
CA LYS A 436 6.21 22.13 8.67
C LYS A 436 5.22 22.80 7.73
N THR A 437 5.61 23.03 6.47
CA THR A 437 4.83 23.81 5.50
C THR A 437 4.35 22.99 4.31
N ARG A 438 4.98 21.84 4.02
CA ARG A 438 4.68 21.01 2.86
C ARG A 438 4.11 19.66 3.26
N SER A 439 3.03 19.24 2.59
CA SER A 439 2.46 17.90 2.69
C SER A 439 2.02 17.41 1.31
N ILE A 440 2.22 16.12 1.05
CA ILE A 440 1.65 15.42 -0.11
C ILE A 440 0.28 14.89 0.28
N GLN A 441 -0.72 15.18 -0.54
CA GLN A 441 -2.06 14.63 -0.39
C GLN A 441 -2.18 13.30 -1.14
N ILE A 442 -2.79 12.32 -0.52
CA ILE A 442 -3.10 11.00 -1.09
C ILE A 442 -4.62 10.89 -1.11
N ASN A 443 -5.22 11.23 -2.24
CA ASN A 443 -6.66 11.37 -2.44
C ASN A 443 -7.16 10.64 -3.69
N SER A 444 -6.40 9.67 -4.17
CA SER A 444 -6.71 8.89 -5.37
C SER A 444 -6.17 7.47 -5.22
N TRP A 445 -6.79 6.51 -5.90
CA TRP A 445 -6.36 5.12 -5.93
C TRP A 445 -5.01 4.97 -6.62
N PHE A 446 -4.74 5.81 -7.62
CA PHE A 446 -3.43 5.90 -8.28
C PHE A 446 -2.32 6.17 -7.26
N LEU A 447 -2.45 7.24 -6.48
CA LEU A 447 -1.43 7.62 -5.49
C LEU A 447 -1.38 6.62 -4.33
N TYR A 448 -2.55 6.12 -3.89
CA TYR A 448 -2.64 5.15 -2.82
C TYR A 448 -1.89 3.85 -3.13
N ILE A 449 -2.10 3.29 -4.33
CA ILE A 449 -1.46 2.03 -4.75
C ILE A 449 0.04 2.21 -4.89
N ARG A 450 0.51 3.31 -5.50
CA ARG A 450 1.94 3.60 -5.60
C ARG A 450 2.59 3.79 -4.22
N LEU A 451 1.88 4.44 -3.28
CA LEU A 451 2.36 4.62 -1.91
C LEU A 451 2.55 3.29 -1.17
N ILE A 452 1.70 2.28 -1.40
CA ILE A 452 1.86 0.94 -0.80
C ILE A 452 3.24 0.38 -1.15
N HIS A 453 3.61 0.40 -2.43
CA HIS A 453 4.88 -0.14 -2.90
C HIS A 453 6.08 0.72 -2.46
N LEU A 454 5.92 2.05 -2.46
CA LEU A 454 6.95 2.95 -1.95
C LEU A 454 7.21 2.74 -0.45
N LYS A 455 6.15 2.49 0.34
CA LYS A 455 6.27 2.10 1.76
C LYS A 455 6.89 0.73 1.93
N TRP A 456 6.66 -0.21 1.03
CA TRP A 456 7.40 -1.46 1.05
C TRP A 456 8.90 -1.24 0.80
N CYS A 457 9.29 -0.36 -0.13
CA CYS A 457 10.69 -0.05 -0.38
C CYS A 457 11.36 0.61 0.83
N PHE A 458 10.75 1.65 1.40
CA PHE A 458 11.43 2.54 2.37
C PHE A 458 10.92 2.50 3.81
N SER A 459 9.75 1.92 4.10
CA SER A 459 9.16 1.78 5.44
C SER A 459 9.20 3.08 6.26
N PHE A 460 9.78 3.05 7.47
CA PHE A 460 9.98 4.21 8.33
C PHE A 460 10.84 5.33 7.70
N GLY A 461 11.62 5.02 6.67
CA GLY A 461 12.41 6.00 5.91
C GLY A 461 11.68 6.70 4.78
N VAL A 462 10.43 6.32 4.44
CA VAL A 462 9.66 6.91 3.32
C VAL A 462 9.62 8.43 3.40
N HIS A 463 9.38 8.99 4.59
CA HIS A 463 9.32 10.44 4.78
C HIS A 463 10.64 11.12 4.38
N ASN A 464 11.78 10.57 4.84
CA ASN A 464 13.09 11.11 4.52
C ASN A 464 13.38 11.00 3.02
N GLN A 465 13.08 9.85 2.42
CA GLN A 465 13.29 9.62 0.99
C GLN A 465 12.43 10.56 0.13
N LEU A 466 11.18 10.82 0.49
CA LEU A 466 10.33 11.79 -0.23
C LEU A 466 10.85 13.24 -0.16
N ILE A 467 11.60 13.57 0.90
CA ILE A 467 12.23 14.89 1.04
C ILE A 467 13.52 14.96 0.23
N SER A 468 14.34 13.91 0.28
CA SER A 468 15.70 13.94 -0.21
C SER A 468 15.92 13.36 -1.61
N ASN A 469 15.01 12.51 -2.09
CA ASN A 469 15.06 11.85 -3.38
C ASN A 469 13.91 12.38 -4.27
N PRO A 470 14.20 13.28 -5.23
CA PRO A 470 13.20 13.81 -6.16
C PRO A 470 12.51 12.72 -6.98
N SER A 471 13.27 11.72 -7.44
CA SER A 471 12.76 10.61 -8.26
C SER A 471 11.73 9.78 -7.49
N ALA A 472 11.98 9.50 -6.21
CA ALA A 472 11.00 8.83 -5.33
C ALA A 472 9.75 9.69 -5.07
N ARG A 473 9.90 11.02 -5.00
CA ARG A 473 8.77 11.95 -4.87
C ARG A 473 7.95 12.03 -6.15
N ASP A 474 8.59 12.00 -7.31
CA ASP A 474 7.94 12.11 -8.62
C ASP A 474 7.09 10.88 -8.97
N VAL A 475 7.34 9.74 -8.31
CA VAL A 475 6.45 8.56 -8.38
C VAL A 475 5.07 8.87 -7.77
N LEU A 476 4.99 9.74 -6.76
CA LEU A 476 3.73 10.19 -6.16
C LEU A 476 3.21 11.46 -6.84
N LYS A 477 3.16 11.46 -8.18
CA LYS A 477 2.52 12.48 -9.01
C LYS A 477 1.56 11.81 -9.98
N GLU A 478 0.36 12.37 -10.10
CA GLU A 478 -0.62 11.90 -11.08
C GLU A 478 -0.25 12.40 -12.48
N PRO A 479 -0.53 11.62 -13.54
CA PRO A 479 -0.45 12.12 -14.90
C PRO A 479 -1.49 13.23 -15.11
N PRO A 480 -1.22 14.17 -16.03
CA PRO A 480 -2.18 15.20 -16.37
C PRO A 480 -3.46 14.56 -16.94
N THR A 481 -4.61 15.17 -16.66
CA THR A 481 -5.88 14.69 -17.24
C THR A 481 -5.98 15.05 -18.73
N ASP A 482 -6.83 14.34 -19.48
CA ASP A 482 -7.08 14.66 -20.89
C ASP A 482 -7.55 16.11 -21.09
N PHE A 483 -8.24 16.68 -20.09
CA PHE A 483 -8.62 18.09 -20.08
C PHE A 483 -7.42 19.02 -19.91
N GLU A 484 -6.52 18.73 -18.98
CA GLU A 484 -5.30 19.51 -18.76
C GLU A 484 -4.39 19.48 -20.00
N VAL A 485 -4.29 18.34 -20.68
CA VAL A 485 -3.52 18.19 -21.93
C VAL A 485 -4.19 18.94 -23.09
N LYS A 486 -5.53 18.84 -23.24
CA LYS A 486 -6.26 19.39 -24.39
C LYS A 486 -6.41 20.91 -24.32
N TYR A 487 -6.70 21.46 -23.15
CA TYR A 487 -7.01 22.89 -22.99
C TYR A 487 -5.82 23.70 -22.50
N GLY A 488 -4.73 23.05 -22.07
CA GLY A 488 -3.62 23.71 -21.41
C GLY A 488 -4.03 24.25 -20.05
N TYR A 489 -3.11 24.26 -19.11
CA TYR A 489 -3.33 24.97 -17.85
C TYR A 489 -3.14 26.48 -18.14
N GLU A 490 -4.22 27.26 -18.24
CA GLU A 490 -4.15 28.75 -18.27
C GLU A 490 -3.75 29.34 -16.90
N GLY A 491 -2.97 28.61 -16.10
CA GLY A 491 -2.45 29.03 -14.82
C GLY A 491 -0.93 29.12 -14.87
N ASP A 492 -0.43 30.31 -15.20
CA ASP A 492 0.93 30.85 -15.08
C ASP A 492 2.12 29.87 -15.18
N GLU A 493 2.95 30.14 -16.20
CA GLU A 493 4.27 29.57 -16.50
C GLU A 493 5.34 29.84 -15.42
N ASP A 494 5.07 29.53 -14.15
CA ASP A 494 6.08 29.44 -13.11
C ASP A 494 6.23 27.96 -12.71
N GLU A 495 7.14 27.25 -13.37
CA GLU A 495 7.52 25.85 -13.06
C GLU A 495 7.99 25.65 -11.60
N GLU A 496 8.24 26.72 -10.85
CA GLU A 496 8.56 26.67 -9.41
C GLU A 496 7.33 26.71 -8.48
N ASN A 497 6.12 26.94 -9.02
CA ASN A 497 4.93 27.26 -8.24
C ASN A 497 3.72 26.37 -8.57
N ASN A 498 3.97 25.08 -8.81
CA ASN A 498 2.94 24.04 -8.90
C ASN A 498 2.29 23.78 -7.52
N SER A 499 1.63 24.82 -6.99
CA SER A 499 1.07 24.96 -5.64
C SER A 499 -0.24 24.21 -5.45
N SER A 500 -0.81 23.63 -6.51
CA SER A 500 -1.96 22.72 -6.42
C SER A 500 -1.59 21.41 -5.71
N TYR A 501 -0.32 20.99 -5.79
CA TYR A 501 0.17 19.75 -5.18
C TYR A 501 0.61 19.92 -3.70
N TYR A 502 0.88 21.15 -3.29
CA TYR A 502 1.35 21.47 -1.95
C TYR A 502 0.29 22.31 -1.24
N ASN A 503 -0.44 21.72 -0.31
CA ASN A 503 -1.29 22.49 0.59
C ASN A 503 -0.38 23.36 1.48
N ASP A 504 -0.17 24.60 1.05
CA ASP A 504 0.58 25.59 1.79
C ASP A 504 -0.27 26.01 2.99
N THR A 505 0.17 25.59 4.16
CA THR A 505 -0.64 25.54 5.37
C THR A 505 -0.85 26.93 5.97
N LYS A 506 -1.82 27.69 5.43
CA LYS A 506 -2.40 28.90 6.02
C LYS A 506 -3.28 28.58 7.23
N TYR A 507 -2.70 27.99 8.29
CA TYR A 507 -3.46 27.51 9.46
C TYR A 507 -4.17 28.61 10.29
N GLU A 508 -3.81 29.89 10.19
CA GLU A 508 -4.46 30.92 11.01
C GLU A 508 -5.79 31.45 10.44
N MET A 509 -6.01 31.33 9.12
CA MET A 509 -7.27 31.81 8.49
C MET A 509 -8.35 30.73 8.41
N ASP A 510 -7.97 29.46 8.35
CA ASP A 510 -8.90 28.37 8.10
C ASP A 510 -9.69 27.97 9.36
N ASP A 511 -9.08 28.02 10.55
CA ASP A 511 -9.79 27.75 11.80
C ASP A 511 -10.94 28.74 12.03
N LYS A 512 -10.76 30.03 11.71
CA LYS A 512 -11.85 31.02 11.82
C LYS A 512 -12.99 30.74 10.83
N LYS A 513 -12.68 30.31 9.61
CA LYS A 513 -13.69 29.96 8.59
C LYS A 513 -14.41 28.66 8.96
N ARG A 514 -13.67 27.64 9.39
CA ARG A 514 -14.19 26.36 9.88
C ARG A 514 -15.09 26.54 11.09
N THR A 515 -14.70 27.38 12.05
CA THR A 515 -15.52 27.71 13.23
C THR A 515 -16.80 28.45 12.84
N LYS A 516 -16.74 29.37 11.87
CA LYS A 516 -17.93 30.04 11.32
C LYS A 516 -18.87 29.06 10.59
N LYS A 517 -18.34 28.14 9.78
CA LYS A 517 -19.13 27.11 9.07
C LYS A 517 -19.81 26.16 10.05
N LEU A 518 -19.09 25.69 11.08
CA LEU A 518 -19.63 24.87 12.16
C LEU A 518 -20.70 25.59 12.98
N ASN A 519 -20.50 26.88 13.29
CA ASN A 519 -21.52 27.66 13.99
C ASN A 519 -22.76 27.86 13.12
N LYS A 520 -22.61 28.10 11.82
CA LYS A 520 -23.74 28.21 10.90
C LYS A 520 -24.54 26.91 10.80
N LEU A 521 -23.86 25.76 10.69
CA LEU A 521 -24.51 24.45 10.67
C LEU A 521 -25.22 24.12 12.00
N ARG A 522 -24.62 24.48 13.14
CA ARG A 522 -25.26 24.32 14.46
C ARG A 522 -26.48 25.21 14.63
N VAL A 523 -26.42 26.44 14.15
CA VAL A 523 -27.56 27.37 14.19
C VAL A 523 -28.67 26.87 13.28
N ASN A 524 -28.37 26.46 12.04
CA ASN A 524 -29.38 25.90 11.13
C ASN A 524 -30.07 24.68 11.73
N LYS A 525 -29.31 23.76 12.32
CA LYS A 525 -29.88 22.58 12.99
C LYS A 525 -30.78 22.96 14.18
N LEU A 526 -30.39 23.96 14.95
CA LEU A 526 -31.21 24.50 16.05
C LEU A 526 -32.48 25.18 15.53
N THR A 527 -32.39 25.89 14.40
CA THR A 527 -33.53 26.53 13.75
C THR A 527 -34.52 25.50 13.22
N GLU A 528 -34.03 24.44 12.58
CA GLU A 528 -34.85 23.29 12.12
C GLU A 528 -35.52 22.59 13.31
N GLU A 529 -34.78 22.30 14.39
CA GLU A 529 -35.34 21.72 15.62
C GLU A 529 -36.35 22.67 16.32
N MET A 530 -36.20 24.00 16.21
CA MET A 530 -37.14 24.99 16.75
C MET A 530 -38.40 25.16 15.88
N GLU A 531 -38.27 25.03 14.56
CA GLU A 531 -39.40 25.00 13.63
C GLU A 531 -40.23 23.72 13.82
N ASP A 532 -39.59 22.57 14.01
CA ASP A 532 -40.25 21.29 14.31
C ASP A 532 -40.98 21.30 15.67
N LEU A 533 -40.51 22.09 16.64
CA LEU A 533 -41.16 22.28 17.94
C LEU A 533 -42.23 23.38 17.94
N GLY A 534 -42.47 24.06 16.81
CA GLY A 534 -43.51 25.08 16.66
C GLY A 534 -43.31 26.32 17.54
N LEU A 535 -42.08 26.61 17.96
CA LEU A 535 -41.75 27.68 18.92
C LEU A 535 -41.54 29.06 18.25
N ASN A 536 -41.63 29.15 16.92
CA ASN A 536 -41.66 30.44 16.22
C ASN A 536 -43.09 31.00 16.15
N LYS A 537 -43.58 31.48 17.30
CA LYS A 537 -44.62 32.51 17.40
C LYS A 537 -44.31 33.52 18.48
#